data_AF-A0A7L0M1M1-F1
#
_entry.id   AF-A0A7L0M1M1-F1
#
_cell.length_a   1.000
_cell.length_b   1.000
_cell.length_c   1.000
_cell.angle_alpha   90.00
_cell.angle_beta   90.00
_cell.angle_gamma   90.00
#
_symmetry.space_group_name_H-M   'P 1'
#
loop_
_entity.id
_entity.type
_entity.pdbx_description
1 polymer ?
#
loop_
_entity_poly.entity_id
_entity_poly.type
_entity_poly.pdbx_seq_one_letter_code
_entity_poly.pdbx_strand_id
1 'polypeptide(L)'
;KLTNLECKMTETECAMTELETTASQQLHGLAKESRQALETVQKQLLLSNGKVEQFMTFVKALTRELQHSVQELRTKIKQAKKMGEVRVCKKGLSQESVQLAASILNVSTTDLEEILEVEDDDETAKTKMEFENDKEWLEYIHNLLEAQFPFASYLMDAILQKLNEKKKLVEEYSSLMKHT
;
A
#
# COMPACT_ATOMS: atom_id res chain seq x y z
N LYS A 1 14.18 -74.56 -47.51
CA LYS A 1 14.55 -73.13 -47.76
C LYS A 1 13.35 -72.22 -47.53
N LEU A 2 12.19 -72.48 -48.16
CA LEU A 2 10.94 -71.72 -47.95
C LEU A 2 10.48 -71.71 -46.48
N THR A 3 10.38 -72.89 -45.85
CA THR A 3 9.96 -73.04 -44.44
C THR A 3 10.84 -72.34 -43.41
N ASN A 4 12.15 -72.22 -43.68
CA ASN A 4 13.07 -71.46 -42.81
C ASN A 4 12.87 -69.95 -42.97
N LEU A 5 12.54 -69.50 -44.18
CA LEU A 5 12.24 -68.10 -44.46
C LEU A 5 10.93 -67.68 -43.81
N GLU A 6 9.90 -68.53 -43.90
CA GLU A 6 8.60 -68.35 -43.24
C GLU A 6 8.76 -68.25 -41.71
N CYS A 7 9.54 -69.15 -41.09
CA CYS A 7 9.82 -69.09 -39.65
C CYS A 7 10.53 -67.79 -39.23
N LYS A 8 11.55 -67.36 -40.00
CA LYS A 8 12.26 -66.09 -39.74
C LYS A 8 11.37 -64.87 -39.94
N MET A 9 10.47 -64.90 -40.91
CA MET A 9 9.49 -63.84 -41.13
C MET A 9 8.56 -63.73 -39.93
N THR A 10 8.01 -64.85 -39.44
CA THR A 10 7.15 -64.85 -38.25
C THR A 10 7.90 -64.39 -36.99
N GLU A 11 9.15 -64.81 -36.80
CA GLU A 11 9.97 -64.37 -35.66
C GLU A 11 10.25 -62.86 -35.71
N THR A 12 10.53 -62.32 -36.90
CA THR A 12 10.77 -60.89 -37.09
C THR A 12 9.51 -60.07 -36.86
N GLU A 13 8.35 -60.57 -37.31
CA GLU A 13 7.04 -59.93 -37.09
C GLU A 13 6.68 -59.93 -35.59
N CYS A 14 6.92 -61.03 -34.88
CA CYS A 14 6.76 -61.07 -33.42
C CYS A 14 7.71 -60.09 -32.72
N ALA A 15 9.00 -60.07 -33.07
CA ALA A 15 9.95 -59.12 -32.47
C ALA A 15 9.59 -57.65 -32.76
N MET A 16 9.05 -57.37 -33.95
CA MET A 16 8.62 -56.03 -34.34
C MET A 16 7.37 -55.59 -33.57
N THR A 17 6.38 -56.46 -33.40
CA THR A 17 5.17 -56.16 -32.61
C THR A 17 5.48 -55.99 -31.13
N GLU A 18 6.41 -56.77 -30.57
CA GLU A 18 6.92 -56.59 -29.20
C GLU A 18 7.65 -55.25 -29.02
N LEU A 19 8.50 -54.87 -30.00
CA LEU A 19 9.19 -53.59 -30.01
C LEU A 19 8.20 -52.42 -30.07
N GLU A 20 7.24 -52.46 -31.00
CA GLU A 20 6.21 -51.43 -31.15
C GLU A 20 5.35 -51.28 -29.89
N THR A 21 4.97 -52.40 -29.29
CA THR A 21 4.20 -52.42 -28.03
C THR A 21 5.01 -51.80 -26.90
N THR A 22 6.28 -52.17 -26.76
CA THR A 22 7.18 -51.64 -25.72
C THR A 22 7.41 -50.14 -25.92
N ALA A 23 7.69 -49.70 -27.14
CA ALA A 23 7.88 -48.29 -27.47
C ALA A 23 6.60 -47.47 -27.19
N SER A 24 5.44 -48.00 -27.55
CA SER A 24 4.15 -47.35 -27.30
C SER A 24 3.86 -47.21 -25.80
N GLN A 25 4.13 -48.25 -25.01
CA GLN A 25 3.96 -48.21 -23.56
C GLN A 25 4.90 -47.20 -22.90
N GLN A 26 6.18 -47.18 -23.32
CA GLN A 26 7.16 -46.23 -22.80
C GLN A 26 6.78 -44.78 -23.15
N LEU A 27 6.42 -44.51 -24.40
CA LEU A 27 5.97 -43.18 -24.83
C LEU A 27 4.70 -42.74 -24.09
N HIS A 28 3.75 -43.65 -23.89
CA HIS A 28 2.54 -43.36 -23.14
C HIS A 28 2.83 -43.07 -21.66
N GLY A 29 3.72 -43.85 -21.03
CA GLY A 29 4.19 -43.63 -19.66
C GLY A 29 4.84 -42.26 -19.51
N LEU A 30 5.81 -41.94 -20.38
CA LEU A 30 6.49 -40.64 -20.39
C LEU A 30 5.53 -39.48 -20.63
N ALA A 31 4.60 -39.61 -21.57
CA ALA A 31 3.59 -38.58 -21.85
C ALA A 31 2.68 -38.34 -20.64
N LYS A 32 2.31 -39.41 -19.91
CA LYS A 32 1.51 -39.33 -18.69
C LYS A 32 2.27 -38.63 -17.57
N GLU A 33 3.52 -39.03 -17.32
CA GLU A 33 4.38 -38.44 -16.29
C GLU A 33 4.66 -36.95 -16.57
N SER A 34 5.00 -36.62 -17.82
CA SER A 34 5.22 -35.23 -18.25
C SER A 34 3.98 -34.36 -18.04
N ARG A 35 2.78 -34.87 -18.38
CA ARG A 35 1.51 -34.17 -18.14
C ARG A 35 1.29 -33.92 -16.66
N GLN A 36 1.47 -34.94 -15.81
CA GLN A 36 1.27 -34.81 -14.37
C GLN A 36 2.27 -33.84 -13.73
N ALA A 37 3.52 -33.86 -14.17
CA ALA A 37 4.55 -32.93 -13.72
C ALA A 37 4.17 -31.48 -14.10
N LEU A 38 3.74 -31.27 -15.36
CA LEU A 38 3.32 -29.95 -15.84
C LEU A 38 2.09 -29.43 -15.09
N GLU A 39 1.06 -30.28 -14.88
CA GLU A 39 -0.12 -29.93 -14.09
C GLU A 39 0.24 -29.52 -12.66
N THR A 40 1.22 -30.21 -12.06
CA THR A 40 1.70 -29.89 -10.71
C THR A 40 2.39 -28.53 -10.68
N VAL A 41 3.30 -28.27 -11.62
CA VAL A 41 3.99 -26.98 -11.74
C VAL A 41 2.99 -25.85 -12.00
N GLN A 42 2.02 -26.07 -12.88
CA GLN A 42 0.98 -25.08 -13.18
C GLN A 42 0.13 -24.74 -11.94
N LYS A 43 -0.27 -25.75 -11.15
CA LYS A 43 -0.98 -25.55 -9.88
C LYS A 43 -0.14 -24.75 -8.88
N GLN A 44 1.14 -25.09 -8.72
CA GLN A 44 2.04 -24.37 -7.82
C GLN A 44 2.25 -22.92 -8.27
N LEU A 45 2.41 -22.69 -9.57
CA LEU A 45 2.53 -21.35 -10.14
C LEU A 45 1.28 -20.51 -9.85
N LEU A 46 0.08 -21.07 -10.06
CA LEU A 46 -1.18 -20.38 -9.78
C LEU A 46 -1.29 -20.01 -8.28
N LEU A 47 -0.96 -20.95 -7.39
CA LEU A 47 -0.97 -20.71 -5.95
C LEU A 47 0.04 -19.64 -5.54
N SER A 48 1.25 -19.68 -6.11
CA SER A 48 2.29 -18.68 -5.85
C SER A 48 1.89 -17.30 -6.36
N ASN A 49 1.33 -17.21 -7.56
CA ASN A 49 0.86 -15.95 -8.13
C ASN A 49 -0.27 -15.36 -7.29
N GLY A 50 -1.23 -16.18 -6.86
CA GLY A 50 -2.29 -15.74 -5.95
C GLY A 50 -1.76 -15.22 -4.61
N LYS A 51 -0.72 -15.83 -4.05
CA LYS A 51 -0.05 -15.32 -2.84
C LYS A 51 0.63 -13.96 -3.07
N VAL A 52 1.27 -13.77 -4.23
CA VAL A 52 1.89 -12.49 -4.60
C VAL A 52 0.83 -11.40 -4.76
N GLU A 53 -0.29 -11.68 -5.43
CA GLU A 53 -1.41 -10.73 -5.57
C GLU A 53 -2.01 -10.34 -4.22
N GLN A 54 -2.22 -11.32 -3.32
CA GLN A 54 -2.66 -11.07 -1.94
C GLN A 54 -1.66 -10.20 -1.18
N PHE A 55 -0.35 -10.47 -1.32
CA PHE A 55 0.70 -9.67 -0.71
C PHE A 55 0.70 -8.23 -1.24
N MET A 56 0.60 -8.03 -2.56
CA MET A 56 0.50 -6.69 -3.16
C MET A 56 -0.72 -5.93 -2.65
N THR A 57 -1.86 -6.62 -2.55
CA THR A 57 -3.09 -6.06 -1.99
C THR A 57 -2.92 -5.64 -0.54
N PHE A 58 -2.29 -6.51 0.27
CA PHE A 58 -1.96 -6.21 1.66
C PHE A 58 -1.07 -4.98 1.79
N VAL A 59 0.02 -4.88 1.01
CA VAL A 59 0.91 -3.72 1.06
C VAL A 59 0.18 -2.45 0.65
N LYS A 60 -0.62 -2.49 -0.42
CA LYS A 60 -1.43 -1.33 -0.86
C LYS A 60 -2.45 -0.90 0.21
N ALA A 61 -3.06 -1.84 0.93
CA ALA A 61 -3.97 -1.53 2.02
C ALA A 61 -3.22 -0.91 3.22
N LEU A 62 -2.07 -1.49 3.60
CA LEU A 62 -1.23 -1.01 4.70
C LEU A 62 -0.77 0.43 4.46
N THR A 63 -0.35 0.76 3.24
CA THR A 63 0.22 2.09 2.93
C THR A 63 -0.88 3.16 2.90
N ARG A 64 -2.08 2.81 2.43
CA ARG A 64 -3.28 3.67 2.56
C ARG A 64 -3.66 3.90 4.02
N GLU A 65 -3.69 2.85 4.84
CA GLU A 65 -4.02 2.97 6.26
C GLU A 65 -3.00 3.85 6.99
N LEU A 66 -1.71 3.69 6.66
CA LEU A 66 -0.64 4.49 7.25
C LEU A 66 -0.76 5.97 6.85
N GLN A 67 -1.01 6.26 5.57
CA GLN A 67 -1.27 7.62 5.10
C GLN A 67 -2.48 8.22 5.80
N HIS A 68 -3.61 7.51 5.83
CA HIS A 68 -4.83 7.97 6.47
C HIS A 68 -4.60 8.31 7.95
N SER A 69 -3.90 7.44 8.68
CA SER A 69 -3.58 7.67 10.08
C SER A 69 -2.67 8.89 10.31
N VAL A 70 -1.71 9.13 9.42
CA VAL A 70 -0.86 10.34 9.48
C VAL A 70 -1.70 11.60 9.22
N GLN A 71 -2.56 11.59 8.21
CA GLN A 71 -3.46 12.72 7.90
C GLN A 71 -4.44 13.01 9.03
N GLU A 72 -5.00 11.98 9.66
CA GLU A 72 -5.88 12.11 10.82
C GLU A 72 -5.14 12.79 11.99
N LEU A 73 -3.89 12.38 12.27
CA LEU A 73 -3.06 13.00 13.31
C LEU A 73 -2.74 14.47 13.00
N ARG A 74 -2.33 14.79 11.77
CA ARG A 74 -2.10 16.19 11.36
C ARG A 74 -3.37 17.03 11.53
N THR A 75 -4.52 16.50 11.16
CA THR A 75 -5.82 17.18 11.35
C THR A 75 -6.13 17.43 12.82
N LYS A 76 -5.92 16.42 13.69
CA LYS A 76 -6.10 16.56 15.14
C LYS A 76 -5.13 17.59 15.75
N ILE A 77 -3.87 17.60 15.32
CA ILE A 77 -2.88 18.61 15.74
C ILE A 77 -3.33 20.00 15.33
N LYS A 78 -3.77 20.18 14.07
CA LYS A 78 -4.28 21.46 13.56
C LYS A 78 -5.48 21.95 14.37
N GLN A 79 -6.43 21.07 14.67
CA GLN A 79 -7.60 21.41 15.50
C GLN A 79 -7.19 21.81 16.93
N ALA A 80 -6.28 21.06 17.54
CA ALA A 80 -5.78 21.36 18.87
C ALA A 80 -5.01 22.69 18.92
N LYS A 81 -4.23 23.03 17.87
CA LYS A 81 -3.56 24.34 17.74
C LYS A 81 -4.57 25.47 17.62
N LYS A 82 -5.56 25.35 16.73
CA LYS A 82 -6.65 26.35 16.58
C LYS A 82 -7.39 26.57 17.91
N MET A 83 -7.69 25.49 18.66
CA MET A 83 -8.31 25.61 19.99
C MET A 83 -7.42 26.25 21.06
N GLY A 84 -6.09 26.12 20.95
CA GLY A 84 -5.12 26.81 21.81
C GLY A 84 -5.05 28.30 21.50
N GLU A 85 -4.97 28.66 20.23
CA GLU A 85 -4.92 30.04 19.74
C GLU A 85 -6.17 30.84 20.07
N VAL A 86 -7.36 30.26 19.87
CA VAL A 86 -8.63 30.86 20.29
C VAL A 86 -8.66 31.14 21.80
N ARG A 87 -8.04 30.27 22.62
CA ARG A 87 -7.93 30.46 24.07
C ARG A 87 -6.94 31.57 24.44
N VAL A 88 -5.81 31.67 23.75
CA VAL A 88 -4.80 32.73 23.97
C VAL A 88 -5.35 34.09 23.55
N CYS A 89 -6.05 34.16 22.41
CA CYS A 89 -6.71 35.38 21.94
C CYS A 89 -7.77 35.89 22.94
N LYS A 90 -8.58 34.97 23.50
CA LYS A 90 -9.54 35.28 24.58
C LYS A 90 -8.89 35.67 25.91
N LYS A 91 -7.62 35.35 26.14
CA LYS A 91 -6.89 35.67 27.38
C LYS A 91 -6.15 37.00 27.29
N GLY A 92 -5.83 37.47 26.08
CA GLY A 92 -5.18 38.76 25.82
C GLY A 92 -6.15 39.95 25.69
N LEU A 93 -7.40 39.67 25.29
CA LEU A 93 -8.44 40.70 25.13
C LEU A 93 -9.45 40.58 26.28
N SER A 94 -9.56 41.63 27.11
CA SER A 94 -10.67 41.75 28.06
C SER A 94 -11.99 41.77 27.28
N GLN A 95 -13.02 41.11 27.80
CA GLN A 95 -14.37 41.13 27.23
C GLN A 95 -14.88 42.57 27.01
N GLU A 96 -14.45 43.51 27.86
CA GLU A 96 -14.75 44.94 27.74
C GLU A 96 -14.06 45.58 26.53
N SER A 97 -12.83 45.20 26.22
CA SER A 97 -12.09 45.69 25.05
C SER A 97 -12.73 45.22 23.74
N VAL A 98 -13.21 43.96 23.72
CA VAL A 98 -13.92 43.39 22.57
C VAL A 98 -15.27 44.09 22.35
N GLN A 99 -16.04 44.31 23.43
CA GLN A 99 -17.30 45.06 23.36
C GLN A 99 -17.10 46.51 22.91
N LEU A 100 -16.04 47.16 23.40
CA LEU A 100 -15.71 48.52 23.02
C LEU A 100 -15.33 48.61 21.54
N ALA A 101 -14.50 47.70 21.05
CA ALA A 101 -14.11 47.65 19.63
C ALA A 101 -15.32 47.38 18.71
N ALA A 102 -16.21 46.44 19.09
CA ALA A 102 -17.45 46.16 18.37
C ALA A 102 -18.37 47.39 18.31
N SER A 103 -18.47 48.14 19.42
CA SER A 103 -19.26 49.37 19.50
C SER A 103 -18.66 50.52 18.67
N ILE A 104 -17.33 50.68 18.67
CA ILE A 104 -16.63 51.69 17.86
C ILE A 104 -16.77 51.41 16.37
N LEU A 105 -16.68 50.13 15.97
CA LEU A 105 -16.76 49.70 14.58
C LEU A 105 -18.21 49.47 14.12
N ASN A 106 -19.18 49.58 15.02
CA ASN A 106 -20.60 49.35 14.78
C ASN A 106 -20.89 47.98 14.13
N VAL A 107 -20.21 46.94 14.62
CA VAL A 107 -20.38 45.55 14.22
C VAL A 107 -20.75 44.71 15.44
N SER A 108 -21.33 43.53 15.25
CA SER A 108 -21.56 42.64 16.39
C SER A 108 -20.25 42.06 16.90
N THR A 109 -20.21 41.63 18.16
CA THR A 109 -19.02 40.95 18.72
C THR A 109 -18.72 39.64 18.00
N THR A 110 -19.75 39.00 17.43
CA THR A 110 -19.63 37.78 16.63
C THR A 110 -18.98 38.08 15.28
N ASP A 111 -19.44 39.12 14.59
CA ASP A 111 -18.86 39.54 13.30
C ASP A 111 -17.40 40.01 13.51
N LEU A 112 -17.11 40.66 14.65
CA LEU A 112 -15.76 41.05 15.00
C LEU A 112 -14.85 39.83 15.30
N GLU A 113 -15.36 38.80 15.98
CA GLU A 113 -14.64 37.52 16.15
C GLU A 113 -14.37 36.84 14.80
N GLU A 114 -15.33 36.86 13.87
CA GLU A 114 -15.16 36.32 12.51
C GLU A 114 -14.10 37.10 11.70
N ILE A 115 -14.08 38.43 11.80
CA ILE A 115 -13.06 39.29 11.15
C ILE A 115 -11.66 39.08 11.75
N LEU A 116 -11.58 38.73 13.04
CA LEU A 116 -10.32 38.46 13.75
C LEU A 116 -9.82 37.02 13.56
N GLU A 117 -10.67 36.09 13.09
CA GLU A 117 -10.23 34.77 12.60
C GLU A 117 -9.47 34.95 11.29
N VAL A 118 -8.19 35.34 11.39
CA VAL A 118 -7.27 35.29 10.25
C VAL A 118 -7.01 33.81 9.95
N GLU A 119 -7.43 33.35 8.76
CA GLU A 119 -6.90 32.10 8.22
C GLU A 119 -5.38 32.24 8.12
N ASP A 120 -4.66 31.43 8.91
CA ASP A 120 -3.21 31.36 8.82
C ASP A 120 -2.83 30.75 7.47
N ASP A 121 -2.53 31.63 6.51
CA ASP A 121 -2.22 31.32 5.11
C ASP A 121 -0.97 30.39 5.01
N ASP A 122 -0.10 30.42 6.03
CA ASP A 122 1.08 29.56 6.13
C ASP A 122 0.70 28.12 6.55
N GLU A 123 -0.22 27.94 7.50
CA GLU A 123 -0.72 26.62 7.91
C GLU A 123 -1.63 25.96 6.84
N THR A 124 -2.37 26.75 6.04
CA THR A 124 -3.08 26.22 4.86
C THR A 124 -2.12 25.86 3.72
N ALA A 125 -1.06 26.63 3.48
CA ALA A 125 -0.01 26.28 2.51
C ALA A 125 0.73 25.00 2.91
N LYS A 126 1.10 24.86 4.19
CA LYS A 126 1.74 23.68 4.76
C LYS A 126 0.87 22.42 4.62
N THR A 127 -0.42 22.52 4.90
CA THR A 127 -1.37 21.40 4.74
C THR A 127 -1.42 20.92 3.28
N LYS A 128 -1.39 21.84 2.30
CA LYS A 128 -1.38 21.50 0.86
C LYS A 128 -0.09 20.78 0.46
N MET A 129 1.06 21.27 0.94
CA MET A 129 2.36 20.65 0.66
C MET A 129 2.45 19.24 1.26
N GLU A 130 1.95 19.06 2.48
CA GLU A 130 1.88 17.75 3.15
C GLU A 130 1.01 16.73 2.40
N PHE A 131 -0.08 17.19 1.77
CA PHE A 131 -0.95 16.33 0.96
C PHE A 131 -0.28 15.89 -0.35
N GLU A 132 0.42 16.80 -1.04
CA GLU A 132 1.17 16.43 -2.26
C GLU A 132 2.32 15.47 -1.92
N ASN A 133 3.04 15.70 -0.83
CA ASN A 133 4.09 14.78 -0.35
C ASN A 133 3.54 13.37 -0.05
N ASP A 134 2.33 13.27 0.51
CA ASP A 134 1.68 11.97 0.75
C ASP A 134 1.33 11.25 -0.55
N LYS A 135 0.91 12.00 -1.57
CA LYS A 135 0.57 11.48 -2.89
C LYS A 135 1.81 11.00 -3.62
N GLU A 136 2.88 11.79 -3.61
CA GLU A 136 4.19 11.38 -4.15
C GLU A 136 4.73 10.13 -3.45
N TRP A 137 4.56 10.03 -2.12
CA TRP A 137 4.95 8.84 -1.37
C TRP A 137 4.15 7.59 -1.76
N LEU A 138 2.83 7.72 -1.96
CA LEU A 138 2.00 6.62 -2.46
C LEU A 138 2.42 6.18 -3.86
N GLU A 139 2.69 7.13 -4.74
CA GLU A 139 3.12 6.87 -6.12
C GLU A 139 4.49 6.21 -6.14
N TYR A 140 5.41 6.65 -5.29
CA TYR A 140 6.70 5.99 -5.08
C TYR A 140 6.54 4.52 -4.64
N ILE A 141 5.66 4.25 -3.67
CA ILE A 141 5.37 2.87 -3.24
C ILE A 141 4.74 2.05 -4.36
N HIS A 142 3.83 2.65 -5.13
CA HIS A 142 3.22 1.98 -6.28
C HIS A 142 4.30 1.56 -7.30
N ASN A 143 5.18 2.50 -7.66
CA ASN A 143 6.27 2.26 -8.58
C ASN A 143 7.26 1.21 -8.05
N LEU A 144 7.53 1.18 -6.74
CA LEU A 144 8.33 0.13 -6.11
C LEU A 144 7.68 -1.26 -6.20
N LEU A 145 6.35 -1.33 -6.10
CA LEU A 145 5.61 -2.60 -6.23
C LEU A 145 5.50 -3.08 -7.67
N GLU A 146 5.57 -2.18 -8.65
CA GLU A 146 5.63 -2.52 -10.08
C GLU A 146 7.06 -2.80 -10.56
N ALA A 147 8.07 -2.24 -9.89
CA ALA A 147 9.47 -2.45 -10.23
C ALA A 147 9.91 -3.91 -9.99
N GLN A 148 10.78 -4.40 -10.86
CA GLN A 148 11.41 -5.71 -10.70
C GLN A 148 12.50 -5.63 -9.61
N PHE A 149 12.71 -6.72 -8.87
CA PHE A 149 13.60 -6.84 -7.70
C PHE A 149 14.94 -6.08 -7.80
N PRO A 150 15.47 -5.51 -6.69
CA PRO A 150 15.05 -5.71 -5.29
C PRO A 150 14.24 -4.53 -4.72
N PHE A 151 12.93 -4.70 -4.52
CA PHE A 151 12.06 -3.65 -3.97
C PHE A 151 11.89 -3.68 -2.44
N ALA A 152 12.19 -4.82 -1.80
CA ALA A 152 11.85 -5.05 -0.38
C ALA A 152 12.56 -4.10 0.60
N SER A 153 13.85 -3.82 0.37
CA SER A 153 14.62 -2.86 1.20
C SER A 153 14.06 -1.45 1.06
N TYR A 154 13.84 -0.99 -0.17
CA TYR A 154 13.30 0.34 -0.45
C TYR A 154 11.88 0.52 0.08
N LEU A 155 11.05 -0.52 -0.02
CA LEU A 155 9.70 -0.53 0.54
C LEU A 155 9.75 -0.45 2.08
N MET A 156 10.65 -1.21 2.71
CA MET A 156 10.85 -1.14 4.16
C MET A 156 11.28 0.26 4.59
N ASP A 157 12.25 0.86 3.91
CA ASP A 157 12.72 2.22 4.20
C ASP A 157 11.61 3.26 4.03
N ALA A 158 10.82 3.17 2.95
CA ALA A 158 9.68 4.06 2.69
C ALA A 158 8.61 3.97 3.79
N ILE A 159 8.30 2.76 4.25
CA ILE A 159 7.34 2.53 5.34
C ILE A 159 7.90 3.04 6.67
N LEU A 160 9.20 2.79 6.95
CA LEU A 160 9.87 3.28 8.16
C LEU A 160 9.89 4.81 8.22
N GLN A 161 10.14 5.48 7.11
CA GLN A 161 10.08 6.95 7.04
C GLN A 161 8.69 7.46 7.45
N LYS A 162 7.63 6.85 6.93
CA LYS A 162 6.24 7.25 7.23
C LYS A 162 5.82 6.91 8.67
N LEU A 163 6.28 5.79 9.21
CA LEU A 163 6.08 5.44 10.62
C LEU A 163 6.80 6.40 11.57
N ASN A 164 8.03 6.81 11.23
CA ASN A 164 8.76 7.80 12.02
C ASN A 164 8.09 9.17 11.99
N GLU A 165 7.52 9.56 10.86
CA GLU A 165 6.68 10.76 10.75
C GLU A 165 5.46 10.66 11.69
N LYS A 166 4.71 9.55 11.61
CA LYS A 166 3.58 9.29 12.50
C LYS A 166 3.99 9.39 13.97
N LYS A 167 5.14 8.82 14.35
CA LYS A 167 5.66 8.89 15.71
C LYS A 167 5.90 10.34 16.16
N LYS A 168 6.57 11.15 15.33
CA LYS A 168 6.80 12.58 15.62
C LYS A 168 5.49 13.35 15.81
N LEU A 169 4.49 13.10 14.97
CA LEU A 169 3.17 13.74 15.08
C LEU A 169 2.45 13.34 16.38
N VAL A 170 2.54 12.06 16.79
CA VAL A 170 1.99 11.62 18.09
C VAL A 170 2.68 12.32 19.26
N GLU A 171 4.00 12.50 19.21
CA GLU A 171 4.76 13.21 20.23
C GLU A 171 4.39 14.71 20.28
N GLU A 172 4.21 15.35 19.13
CA GLU A 172 3.73 16.74 19.02
C GLU A 172 2.33 16.89 19.60
N TYR A 173 1.39 16.03 19.18
CA TYR A 173 0.01 16.02 19.68
C TYR A 173 -0.03 15.82 21.20
N SER A 174 0.77 14.89 21.73
CA SER A 174 0.85 14.63 23.16
C SER A 174 1.40 15.82 23.94
N SER A 175 2.38 16.53 23.37
CA SER A 175 2.95 17.74 23.98
C SER A 175 1.92 18.87 23.99
N LEU A 176 1.20 19.06 22.88
CA LEU A 176 0.15 20.06 22.75
C LEU A 176 -1.01 19.81 23.74
N MET A 177 -1.41 18.55 23.93
CA MET A 177 -2.43 18.18 24.91
C MET A 177 -1.96 18.31 26.36
N LYS A 178 -0.66 18.17 26.66
CA LYS A 178 -0.11 18.43 28.01
C LYS A 178 -0.06 19.91 28.37
N HIS A 179 -0.04 20.80 27.36
CA HIS A 179 -0.04 22.25 27.52
C HIS A 179 -1.45 22.87 27.42
N THR A 180 -2.48 22.07 27.14
CA THR A 180 -3.89 22.46 27.06
C THR A 180 -4.61 22.27 28.40
#